data_AF-A0A9D7H9Q5-F1
#
_entry.id   AF-A0A9D7H9Q5-F1
#
_cell.length_a   1.000
_cell.length_b   1.000
_cell.length_c   1.000
_cell.angle_alpha   90.00
_cell.angle_beta   90.00
_cell.angle_gamma   90.00
#
_symmetry.space_group_name_H-M   'P 1'
#
loop_
_entity.id
_entity.type
_entity.pdbx_description
1 polymer ?
#
loop_
_entity_poly.entity_id
_entity_poly.type
_entity_poly.pdbx_seq_one_letter_code
_entity_poly.pdbx_strand_id
1 'polypeptide(L)'
;MSTKFAESIEVEPLDRAEETPSTFAEACRETGLAFLDGARDGWDKRDLAEWLCGPYRALANVSAEAEGADDDGASESRHEAAPISERSIAELLAATRRVVVDALVELSEGEWNAVTLAMRDGHLEPARHAGELVWLPVDQPKMRLAARVLSLFLVDYLVDATPYEALTVCRSCDDVGFDGACASCHAPSSASYLREIRPRLASSS
;
A
#
# COMPACT_ATOMS: atom_id res chain seq x y z
N MET A 1 31.72 -21.53 13.49
CA MET A 1 30.39 -20.90 13.37
C MET A 1 30.06 -20.86 11.88
N SER A 2 29.25 -21.79 11.40
CA SER A 2 28.97 -21.98 9.98
C SER A 2 27.81 -21.10 9.53
N THR A 3 28.09 -20.15 8.65
CA THR A 3 27.12 -19.44 7.80
C THR A 3 26.55 -20.42 6.78
N LYS A 4 25.42 -21.06 7.12
CA LYS A 4 24.57 -21.83 6.22
C LYS A 4 23.23 -21.10 6.10
N PHE A 5 23.13 -20.07 5.26
CA PHE A 5 21.84 -19.54 4.79
C PHE A 5 22.09 -18.73 3.52
N ALA A 6 22.36 -19.45 2.44
CA ALA A 6 22.13 -18.99 1.08
C ALA A 6 21.33 -20.11 0.41
N GLU A 7 20.15 -20.36 0.96
CA GLU A 7 19.14 -21.15 0.27
C GLU A 7 18.70 -20.27 -0.89
N SER A 8 19.06 -20.68 -2.10
CA SER A 8 18.66 -19.98 -3.31
C SER A 8 17.14 -19.96 -3.34
N ILE A 9 16.56 -18.77 -3.12
CA ILE A 9 15.12 -18.58 -3.29
C ILE A 9 14.86 -18.82 -4.78
N GLU A 10 14.18 -19.92 -5.08
CA GLU A 10 13.64 -20.18 -6.40
C GLU A 10 12.46 -19.22 -6.56
N VAL A 11 12.61 -18.26 -7.45
CA VAL A 11 11.65 -17.18 -7.62
C VAL A 11 11.01 -17.31 -8.99
N GLU A 12 9.67 -17.34 -9.02
CA GLU A 12 8.89 -17.52 -10.22
C GLU A 12 8.97 -16.29 -11.16
N PRO A 13 9.09 -16.50 -12.49
CA PRO A 13 9.07 -15.40 -13.44
C PRO A 13 7.66 -14.82 -13.63
N LEU A 14 7.53 -13.50 -13.51
CA LEU A 14 6.30 -12.76 -13.85
C LEU A 14 6.04 -12.79 -15.37
N ASP A 15 4.94 -13.43 -15.80
CA ASP A 15 4.51 -13.46 -17.21
C ASP A 15 3.77 -12.18 -17.64
N ARG A 16 4.40 -11.02 -17.39
CA ARG A 16 3.95 -9.69 -17.84
C ARG A 16 5.04 -9.00 -18.63
N ALA A 17 5.43 -9.59 -19.74
CA ALA A 17 6.61 -9.20 -20.52
C ALA A 17 6.65 -7.71 -20.95
N GLU A 18 5.53 -6.98 -20.89
CA GLU A 18 5.43 -5.57 -21.27
C GLU A 18 5.41 -4.59 -20.09
N GLU A 19 5.21 -5.06 -18.85
CA GLU A 19 5.08 -4.20 -17.67
C GLU A 19 6.42 -4.09 -16.93
N THR A 20 7.01 -2.90 -16.88
CA THR A 20 8.25 -2.66 -16.12
C THR A 20 7.99 -2.64 -14.60
N PRO A 21 9.00 -2.87 -13.75
CA PRO A 21 8.84 -2.76 -12.30
C PRO A 21 8.30 -1.38 -11.86
N SER A 22 8.73 -0.30 -12.51
CA SER A 22 8.28 1.06 -12.19
C SER A 22 6.81 1.30 -12.55
N THR A 23 6.35 0.79 -13.70
CA THR A 23 4.93 0.90 -14.08
C THR A 23 4.03 0.09 -13.16
N PHE A 24 4.49 -1.09 -12.71
CA PHE A 24 3.75 -1.90 -11.73
C PHE A 24 3.69 -1.23 -10.35
N ALA A 25 4.80 -0.66 -9.90
CA ALA A 25 4.88 0.12 -8.66
C ALA A 25 3.92 1.33 -8.69
N GLU A 26 3.91 2.07 -9.79
CA GLU A 26 2.98 3.17 -10.01
C GLU A 26 1.52 2.71 -9.96
N ALA A 27 1.17 1.60 -10.62
CA ALA A 27 -0.17 1.03 -10.56
C ALA A 27 -0.56 0.61 -9.12
N CYS A 28 0.39 0.10 -8.33
CA CYS A 28 0.17 -0.17 -6.90
C CYS A 28 -0.14 1.11 -6.12
N ARG A 29 0.67 2.17 -6.30
CA ARG A 29 0.44 3.47 -5.66
C ARG A 29 -0.92 4.05 -6.04
N GLU A 30 -1.25 4.07 -7.32
CA GLU A 30 -2.55 4.56 -7.81
C GLU A 30 -3.73 3.77 -7.23
N THR A 31 -3.62 2.44 -7.19
CA THR A 31 -4.66 1.58 -6.62
C THR A 31 -4.83 1.78 -5.11
N GLY A 32 -3.72 2.01 -4.40
CA GLY A 32 -3.73 2.37 -2.97
C GLY A 32 -4.36 3.74 -2.73
N LEU A 33 -4.02 4.75 -3.53
CA LEU A 33 -4.61 6.09 -3.46
C LEU A 33 -6.12 6.06 -3.73
N ALA A 34 -6.56 5.32 -4.75
CA ALA A 34 -7.98 5.13 -5.03
C ALA A 34 -8.76 4.57 -3.84
N PHE A 35 -8.16 3.65 -3.07
CA PHE A 35 -8.76 3.18 -1.81
C PHE A 35 -8.85 4.29 -0.76
N LEU A 36 -7.77 5.06 -0.55
CA LEU A 36 -7.74 6.12 0.46
C LEU A 36 -8.75 7.23 0.16
N ASP A 37 -8.88 7.60 -1.11
CA ASP A 37 -9.87 8.56 -1.59
C ASP A 37 -11.28 8.01 -1.44
N GLY A 38 -11.52 6.78 -1.89
CA GLY A 38 -12.81 6.12 -1.77
C GLY A 38 -13.30 5.98 -0.33
N ALA A 39 -12.41 5.56 0.57
CA ALA A 39 -12.71 5.45 1.99
C ALA A 39 -13.01 6.81 2.64
N ARG A 40 -12.38 7.90 2.18
CA ARG A 40 -12.69 9.28 2.60
C ARG A 40 -14.07 9.71 2.09
N ASP A 41 -14.37 9.40 0.84
CA ASP A 41 -15.57 9.85 0.14
C ASP A 41 -16.82 9.03 0.51
N GLY A 42 -16.66 8.05 1.40
CA GLY A 42 -17.75 7.32 2.03
C GLY A 42 -18.15 6.04 1.29
N TRP A 43 -17.18 5.35 0.70
CA TRP A 43 -17.37 4.01 0.12
C TRP A 43 -18.21 3.11 1.01
N ASP A 44 -19.10 2.38 0.36
CA ASP A 44 -19.93 1.37 1.01
C ASP A 44 -19.37 -0.04 0.82
N LYS A 45 -20.16 -1.05 1.18
CA LYS A 45 -19.79 -2.46 1.05
C LYS A 45 -19.54 -2.86 -0.41
N ARG A 46 -20.34 -2.33 -1.34
CA ARG A 46 -20.26 -2.65 -2.76
C ARG A 46 -18.99 -2.05 -3.36
N ASP A 47 -18.69 -0.79 -3.06
CA ASP A 47 -17.48 -0.13 -3.56
C ASP A 47 -16.22 -0.88 -3.10
N LEU A 48 -16.16 -1.25 -1.82
CA LEU A 48 -15.07 -2.04 -1.28
C LEU A 48 -14.94 -3.41 -1.98
N ALA A 49 -16.06 -4.09 -2.23
CA ALA A 49 -16.05 -5.37 -2.91
C ALA A 49 -15.58 -5.24 -4.37
N GLU A 50 -15.98 -4.18 -5.06
CA GLU A 50 -15.54 -3.88 -6.42
C GLU A 50 -14.03 -3.60 -6.46
N TRP A 51 -13.51 -2.79 -5.54
CA TRP A 51 -12.08 -2.53 -5.43
C TRP A 51 -11.28 -3.82 -5.13
N LEU A 52 -11.74 -4.63 -4.17
CA LEU A 52 -11.09 -5.88 -3.79
C LEU A 52 -11.08 -6.91 -4.93
N CYS A 53 -12.19 -7.06 -5.65
CA CYS A 53 -12.31 -8.04 -6.72
C CYS A 53 -11.76 -7.55 -8.08
N GLY A 54 -11.56 -6.24 -8.25
CA GLY A 54 -11.07 -5.62 -9.47
C GLY A 54 -9.59 -5.21 -9.35
N PRO A 55 -9.31 -3.91 -9.17
CA PRO A 55 -7.95 -3.37 -9.25
C PRO A 55 -6.98 -3.97 -8.22
N TYR A 56 -7.41 -4.21 -6.98
CA TYR A 56 -6.53 -4.84 -5.98
C TYR A 56 -6.13 -6.26 -6.40
N ARG A 57 -7.12 -7.09 -6.76
CA ARG A 57 -6.87 -8.47 -7.16
C ARG A 57 -5.98 -8.55 -8.39
N ALA A 58 -6.13 -7.64 -9.36
CA ALA A 58 -5.28 -7.60 -10.54
C ALA A 58 -3.79 -7.43 -10.20
N LEU A 59 -3.46 -6.80 -9.05
CA LEU A 59 -2.08 -6.62 -8.60
C LEU A 59 -1.61 -7.71 -7.63
N ALA A 60 -2.50 -8.30 -6.83
CA ALA A 60 -2.13 -9.19 -5.73
C ALA A 60 -2.12 -10.71 -6.04
N ASN A 61 -2.58 -11.13 -7.24
CA ASN A 61 -2.83 -12.54 -7.57
C ASN A 61 -1.78 -13.20 -8.48
N VAL A 62 -0.53 -12.72 -8.52
CA VAL A 62 0.43 -13.20 -9.52
C VAL A 62 0.92 -14.64 -9.24
N SER A 63 1.01 -15.09 -7.97
CA SER A 63 1.64 -16.39 -7.66
C SER A 63 0.70 -17.61 -7.59
N ALA A 64 -0.62 -17.42 -7.54
CA ALA A 64 -1.55 -18.53 -7.27
C ALA A 64 -1.89 -19.39 -8.51
N GLU A 65 -1.55 -18.95 -9.72
CA GLU A 65 -1.93 -19.68 -10.95
C GLU A 65 -0.92 -20.78 -11.36
N ALA A 66 0.27 -20.82 -10.75
CA ALA A 66 1.33 -21.77 -11.15
C ALA A 66 1.38 -23.06 -10.33
N GLU A 67 0.82 -23.09 -9.12
CA GLU A 67 0.73 -24.32 -8.33
C GLU A 67 -0.58 -25.06 -8.66
N GLY A 68 -0.49 -25.94 -9.67
CA GLY A 68 -1.57 -26.75 -10.22
C GLY A 68 -2.58 -27.24 -9.18
N ALA A 69 -3.80 -26.72 -9.30
CA ALA A 69 -4.98 -27.16 -8.58
C ALA A 69 -5.37 -28.60 -8.96
N ASP A 70 -4.81 -29.57 -8.25
CA ASP A 70 -5.47 -30.85 -7.94
C ASP A 70 -6.16 -30.72 -6.57
N ASP A 71 -7.07 -29.74 -6.41
CA ASP A 71 -7.90 -29.61 -5.21
C ASP A 71 -9.23 -30.36 -5.40
N ASP A 72 -9.12 -31.68 -5.42
CA ASP A 72 -10.24 -32.61 -5.44
C ASP A 72 -10.57 -32.99 -3.98
N GLY A 73 -11.43 -32.20 -3.30
CA GLY A 73 -12.23 -32.74 -2.20
C GLY A 73 -12.29 -32.01 -0.85
N ALA A 74 -11.89 -30.75 -0.73
CA ALA A 74 -12.16 -30.00 0.50
C ALA A 74 -13.60 -29.47 0.53
N SER A 75 -14.49 -30.25 1.17
CA SER A 75 -15.85 -29.86 1.49
C SER A 75 -15.86 -28.59 2.36
N GLU A 76 -16.01 -27.44 1.72
CA GLU A 76 -16.19 -26.16 2.40
C GLU A 76 -17.49 -26.19 3.20
N SER A 77 -17.33 -26.36 4.51
CA SER A 77 -18.38 -26.04 5.47
C SER A 77 -18.64 -24.54 5.36
N ARG A 78 -19.61 -24.18 4.51
CA ARG A 78 -20.17 -22.83 4.37
C ARG A 78 -20.72 -22.40 5.72
N HIS A 79 -19.84 -21.86 6.56
CA HIS A 79 -20.27 -21.11 7.72
C HIS A 79 -20.97 -19.87 7.18
N GLU A 80 -22.30 -19.85 7.32
CA GLU A 80 -23.14 -18.69 7.02
C GLU A 80 -22.60 -17.50 7.83
N ALA A 81 -21.78 -16.67 7.20
CA ALA A 81 -21.25 -15.48 7.83
C ALA A 81 -22.43 -14.55 8.14
N ALA A 82 -22.54 -14.12 9.39
CA ALA A 82 -23.58 -13.18 9.79
C ALA A 82 -23.52 -11.92 8.90
N PRO A 83 -24.67 -11.33 8.53
CA PRO A 83 -24.69 -10.14 7.72
C PRO A 83 -23.94 -8.99 8.40
N ILE A 84 -22.90 -8.48 7.74
CA ILE A 84 -22.13 -7.32 8.19
C ILE A 84 -22.96 -6.05 7.97
N SER A 85 -23.10 -5.23 9.00
CA SER A 85 -23.84 -3.95 8.91
C SER A 85 -23.06 -2.89 8.12
N GLU A 86 -23.76 -1.98 7.43
CA GLU A 86 -23.14 -0.86 6.70
C GLU A 86 -22.30 0.04 7.61
N ARG A 87 -22.80 0.32 8.83
CA ARG A 87 -22.07 1.07 9.84
C ARG A 87 -20.70 0.44 10.15
N SER A 88 -20.66 -0.90 10.24
CA SER A 88 -19.41 -1.62 10.47
C SER A 88 -18.43 -1.48 9.31
N ILE A 89 -18.91 -1.35 8.07
CA ILE A 89 -18.05 -1.12 6.89
C ILE A 89 -17.46 0.29 6.91
N ALA A 90 -18.27 1.32 7.17
CA ALA A 90 -17.78 2.69 7.27
C ALA A 90 -16.72 2.83 8.39
N GLU A 91 -16.98 2.23 9.56
CA GLU A 91 -16.02 2.20 10.68
C GLU A 91 -14.74 1.44 10.31
N LEU A 92 -14.85 0.32 9.58
CA LEU A 92 -13.70 -0.45 9.08
C LEU A 92 -12.86 0.36 8.09
N LEU A 93 -13.48 1.03 7.12
CA LEU A 93 -12.80 1.85 6.12
C LEU A 93 -12.08 3.04 6.78
N ALA A 94 -12.74 3.74 7.69
CA ALA A 94 -12.12 4.84 8.44
C ALA A 94 -10.97 4.38 9.34
N ALA A 95 -11.09 3.22 9.99
CA ALA A 95 -10.01 2.64 10.78
C ALA A 95 -8.84 2.20 9.91
N THR A 96 -9.12 1.55 8.78
CA THR A 96 -8.13 1.10 7.80
C THR A 96 -7.34 2.28 7.26
N ARG A 97 -8.04 3.32 6.80
CA ARG A 97 -7.43 4.53 6.26
C ARG A 97 -6.47 5.19 7.24
N ARG A 98 -6.87 5.34 8.51
CA ARG A 98 -5.98 5.89 9.56
C ARG A 98 -4.69 5.09 9.70
N VAL A 99 -4.79 3.76 9.81
CA VAL A 99 -3.61 2.88 9.94
C VAL A 99 -2.67 3.03 8.73
N VAL A 100 -3.23 3.09 7.52
CA VAL A 100 -2.42 3.25 6.30
C VAL A 100 -1.77 4.62 6.25
N VAL A 101 -2.52 5.69 6.54
CA VAL A 101 -1.98 7.06 6.57
C VAL A 101 -0.85 7.19 7.59
N ASP A 102 -1.01 6.65 8.80
CA ASP A 102 0.03 6.66 9.82
C ASP A 102 1.30 5.95 9.32
N ALA A 103 1.15 4.78 8.68
CA ALA A 103 2.29 4.06 8.09
C ALA A 103 2.94 4.83 6.92
N LEU A 104 2.17 5.56 6.12
CA LEU A 104 2.72 6.41 5.04
C LEU A 104 3.53 7.59 5.58
N VAL A 105 3.14 8.15 6.73
CA VAL A 105 3.93 9.16 7.44
C VAL A 105 5.26 8.56 7.93
N GLU A 106 5.24 7.34 8.49
CA GLU A 106 6.48 6.66 8.87
C GLU A 106 7.40 6.42 7.65
N LEU A 107 6.84 6.01 6.51
CA LEU A 107 7.61 5.83 5.28
C LEU A 107 8.23 7.14 4.77
N SER A 108 7.52 8.26 4.85
CA SER A 108 8.08 9.57 4.43
C SER A 108 9.18 10.09 5.36
N GLU A 109 9.24 9.58 6.59
CA GLU A 109 10.34 9.80 7.54
C GLU A 109 11.51 8.83 7.31
N GLY A 110 11.38 7.88 6.37
CA GLY A 110 12.40 6.89 6.01
C GLY A 110 12.43 5.68 6.93
N GLU A 111 11.36 5.44 7.71
CA GLU A 111 11.26 4.29 8.63
C GLU A 111 10.92 2.99 7.87
N TRP A 112 11.62 1.90 8.22
CA TRP A 112 11.49 0.60 7.53
C TRP A 112 10.65 -0.43 8.29
N ASN A 113 9.99 -0.03 9.37
CA ASN A 113 9.25 -0.94 10.25
C ASN A 113 8.08 -1.61 9.53
N ALA A 114 7.30 -0.83 8.77
CA ALA A 114 6.17 -1.35 8.00
C ALA A 114 6.62 -2.39 6.95
N VAL A 115 7.70 -2.10 6.21
CA VAL A 115 8.31 -3.02 5.23
C VAL A 115 8.71 -4.33 5.91
N THR A 116 9.46 -4.25 7.00
CA THR A 116 9.98 -5.41 7.72
C THR A 116 8.85 -6.30 8.26
N LEU A 117 7.82 -5.68 8.83
CA LEU A 117 6.64 -6.40 9.32
C LEU A 117 5.87 -7.07 8.18
N ALA A 118 5.67 -6.38 7.06
CA ALA A 118 4.96 -6.93 5.91
C ALA A 118 5.69 -8.13 5.28
N MET A 119 7.03 -8.06 5.14
CA MET A 119 7.82 -9.21 4.68
C MET A 119 7.74 -10.39 5.66
N ARG A 120 7.88 -10.12 6.97
CA ARG A 120 7.80 -11.16 8.01
C ARG A 120 6.43 -11.84 8.05
N ASP A 121 5.38 -11.06 7.89
CA ASP A 121 3.99 -11.54 7.96
C ASP A 121 3.52 -12.14 6.60
N GLY A 122 4.38 -12.15 5.58
CA GLY A 122 4.09 -12.74 4.27
C GLY A 122 3.14 -11.91 3.41
N HIS A 123 3.00 -10.61 3.69
CA HIS A 123 2.16 -9.70 2.92
C HIS A 123 2.81 -9.25 1.60
N LEU A 124 4.12 -9.49 1.48
CA LEU A 124 4.94 -9.23 0.30
C LEU A 124 5.65 -10.52 -0.10
N GLU A 125 5.67 -10.79 -1.40
CA GLU A 125 6.33 -11.97 -1.96
C GLU A 125 7.44 -11.54 -2.93
N PRO A 126 8.65 -12.08 -2.82
CA PRO A 126 9.70 -11.82 -3.79
C PRO A 126 9.38 -12.53 -5.12
N ALA A 127 9.45 -11.81 -6.23
CA ALA A 127 9.24 -12.30 -7.59
C ALA A 127 10.41 -11.90 -8.51
N ARG A 128 10.51 -12.51 -9.69
CA ARG A 128 11.52 -12.17 -10.70
C ARG A 128 10.85 -11.61 -11.92
N HIS A 129 11.26 -10.41 -12.31
CA HIS A 129 10.81 -9.77 -13.54
C HIS A 129 12.04 -9.41 -14.37
N ALA A 130 12.15 -9.96 -15.58
CA ALA A 130 13.31 -9.78 -16.46
C ALA A 130 14.69 -10.08 -15.78
N GLY A 131 14.70 -10.97 -14.77
CA GLY A 131 15.90 -11.33 -14.00
C GLY A 131 16.16 -10.45 -12.77
N GLU A 132 15.47 -9.32 -12.64
CA GLU A 132 15.51 -8.44 -11.47
C GLU A 132 14.58 -8.96 -10.36
N LEU A 133 15.00 -8.77 -9.11
CA LEU A 133 14.17 -9.08 -7.95
C LEU A 133 13.17 -7.95 -7.76
N VAL A 134 11.88 -8.30 -7.75
CA VAL A 134 10.77 -7.39 -7.45
C VAL A 134 9.96 -7.93 -6.29
N TRP A 135 9.11 -7.09 -5.70
CA TRP A 135 8.19 -7.50 -4.63
C TRP A 135 6.76 -7.35 -5.11
N LEU A 136 5.91 -8.32 -4.77
CA LEU A 136 4.50 -8.33 -5.14
C LEU A 136 3.63 -8.27 -3.89
N PRO A 137 2.47 -7.59 -3.95
CA PRO A 137 1.49 -7.68 -2.86
C PRO A 137 0.84 -9.07 -2.90
N VAL A 138 0.53 -9.64 -1.73
CA VAL A 138 -0.09 -10.96 -1.64
C VAL A 138 -1.55 -10.84 -1.20
N ASP A 139 -2.46 -11.60 -1.82
CA ASP A 139 -3.83 -11.78 -1.34
C ASP A 139 -4.00 -13.08 -0.53
N GLN A 140 -3.70 -13.02 0.77
CA GLN A 140 -3.88 -14.16 1.67
C GLN A 140 -5.29 -14.24 2.29
N PRO A 141 -5.81 -15.46 2.52
CA PRO A 141 -6.98 -15.67 3.33
C PRO A 141 -6.81 -15.03 4.72
N LYS A 142 -7.87 -14.35 5.20
CA LYS A 142 -7.89 -13.68 6.52
C LYS A 142 -6.92 -12.51 6.68
N MET A 143 -6.22 -12.09 5.63
CA MET A 143 -5.40 -10.88 5.64
C MET A 143 -6.27 -9.66 5.94
N ARG A 144 -5.83 -8.83 6.90
CA ARG A 144 -6.54 -7.62 7.31
C ARG A 144 -6.57 -6.61 6.15
N LEU A 145 -7.67 -5.86 6.02
CA LEU A 145 -7.81 -4.87 4.95
C LEU A 145 -6.67 -3.83 4.95
N ALA A 146 -6.24 -3.35 6.11
CA ALA A 146 -5.10 -2.43 6.20
C ALA A 146 -3.79 -3.03 5.68
N ALA A 147 -3.56 -4.33 5.89
CA ALA A 147 -2.38 -4.99 5.36
C ALA A 147 -2.44 -5.12 3.83
N ARG A 148 -3.62 -5.41 3.27
CA ARG A 148 -3.86 -5.43 1.82
C ARG A 148 -3.57 -4.08 1.17
N VAL A 149 -4.10 -3.01 1.74
CA VAL A 149 -3.89 -1.65 1.20
C VAL A 149 -2.43 -1.23 1.37
N LEU A 150 -1.84 -1.50 2.54
CA LEU A 150 -0.47 -1.11 2.82
C LEU A 150 0.54 -1.86 1.94
N SER A 151 0.31 -3.14 1.60
CA SER A 151 1.23 -3.89 0.74
C SER A 151 1.41 -3.25 -0.62
N LEU A 152 0.38 -2.60 -1.18
CA LEU A 152 0.50 -1.83 -2.44
C LEU A 152 1.54 -0.70 -2.32
N PHE A 153 1.45 0.11 -1.27
CA PHE A 153 2.40 1.20 -1.04
C PHE A 153 3.81 0.70 -0.72
N LEU A 154 3.93 -0.41 -0.01
CA LEU A 154 5.24 -0.99 0.31
C LEU A 154 5.95 -1.54 -0.95
N VAL A 155 5.20 -2.11 -1.89
CA VAL A 155 5.75 -2.51 -3.19
C VAL A 155 6.28 -1.29 -3.94
N ASP A 156 5.48 -0.23 -4.02
CA ASP A 156 5.88 1.00 -4.67
C ASP A 156 7.13 1.62 -4.01
N TYR A 157 7.13 1.74 -2.69
CA TYR A 157 8.26 2.25 -1.89
C TYR A 157 9.55 1.44 -2.09
N LEU A 158 9.45 0.11 -2.21
CA LEU A 158 10.60 -0.77 -2.43
C LEU A 158 11.20 -0.62 -3.84
N VAL A 159 10.40 -0.21 -4.82
CA VAL A 159 10.86 0.06 -6.19
C VAL A 159 11.43 1.47 -6.31
N ASP A 160 10.72 2.47 -5.78
CA ASP A 160 11.17 3.86 -5.75
C ASP A 160 10.63 4.59 -4.50
N ALA A 161 11.55 4.90 -3.57
CA ALA A 161 11.22 5.65 -2.36
C ALA A 161 11.12 7.17 -2.60
N THR A 162 11.61 7.68 -3.74
CA THR A 162 11.70 9.13 -4.02
C THR A 162 10.35 9.85 -3.91
N PRO A 163 9.23 9.32 -4.42
CA PRO A 163 7.92 9.94 -4.24
C PRO A 163 7.55 10.14 -2.77
N TYR A 164 7.96 9.23 -1.88
CA TYR A 164 7.62 9.29 -0.46
C TYR A 164 8.36 10.41 0.28
N GLU A 165 9.50 10.87 -0.22
CA GLU A 165 10.18 12.07 0.29
C GLU A 165 9.35 13.35 0.05
N ALA A 166 8.50 13.34 -0.99
CA ALA A 166 7.56 14.41 -1.33
C ALA A 166 6.14 14.16 -0.82
N LEU A 167 5.91 13.06 -0.09
CA LEU A 167 4.59 12.71 0.43
C LEU A 167 4.12 13.76 1.42
N THR A 168 2.88 14.21 1.21
CA THR A 168 2.19 15.14 2.09
C THR A 168 0.90 14.53 2.58
N VAL A 169 0.63 14.70 3.87
CA VAL A 169 -0.64 14.33 4.49
C VAL A 169 -1.29 15.57 5.06
N CYS A 170 -2.50 15.90 4.62
CA CYS A 170 -3.23 17.04 5.16
C CYS A 170 -3.78 16.74 6.55
N ARG A 171 -3.39 17.52 7.56
CA ARG A 171 -3.87 17.34 8.95
C ARG A 171 -5.37 17.58 9.16
N SER A 172 -6.08 18.15 8.18
CA SER A 172 -7.51 18.48 8.32
C SER A 172 -8.43 17.40 7.80
N CYS A 173 -8.02 16.66 6.77
CA CYS A 173 -8.85 15.65 6.11
C CYS A 173 -8.07 14.35 5.82
N ASP A 174 -6.82 14.28 6.28
CA ASP A 174 -5.84 13.23 6.04
C ASP A 174 -5.66 12.88 4.55
N ASP A 175 -5.89 13.86 3.67
CA ASP A 175 -5.65 13.72 2.23
C ASP A 175 -4.17 13.44 1.98
N VAL A 176 -3.87 12.41 1.18
CA VAL A 176 -2.51 11.95 0.90
C VAL A 176 -2.18 12.33 -0.53
N GLY A 177 -1.11 13.09 -0.72
CA GLY A 177 -0.64 13.51 -2.04
C GLY A 177 0.88 13.40 -2.16
N PHE A 178 1.34 13.02 -3.35
CA PHE A 178 2.77 12.90 -3.70
C PHE A 178 3.29 14.13 -4.47
N ASP A 179 2.44 15.12 -4.75
CA ASP A 179 2.73 16.34 -5.51
C ASP A 179 2.71 17.63 -4.65
N GLY A 180 2.55 17.48 -3.34
CA GLY A 180 2.64 18.57 -2.37
C GLY A 180 1.39 19.45 -2.21
N ALA A 181 0.26 19.11 -2.82
CA ALA A 181 -0.99 19.85 -2.67
C ALA A 181 -2.15 18.98 -2.17
N CYS A 182 -2.81 19.40 -1.08
CA CYS A 182 -4.13 18.85 -0.73
C CYS A 182 -5.15 19.35 -1.77
N ALA A 183 -5.75 18.46 -2.57
CA ALA A 183 -6.74 18.83 -3.57
C ALA A 183 -8.07 19.28 -2.94
N SER A 184 -8.39 18.69 -1.79
CA SER A 184 -9.67 18.89 -1.08
C SER A 184 -9.69 20.11 -0.16
N CYS A 185 -8.51 20.61 0.24
CA CYS A 185 -8.36 21.68 1.18
C CYS A 185 -7.92 22.94 0.44
N HIS A 186 -8.83 23.88 0.20
CA HIS A 186 -8.44 25.23 -0.23
C HIS A 186 -7.65 26.02 0.84
N ALA A 187 -7.25 25.38 1.94
CA ALA A 187 -6.38 25.98 2.93
C ALA A 187 -4.99 26.19 2.30
N PRO A 188 -4.45 27.41 2.28
CA PRO A 188 -3.12 27.65 1.76
C PRO A 188 -2.13 26.80 2.56
N SER A 189 -1.32 26.00 1.85
CA SER A 189 -0.25 25.19 2.41
C SER A 189 0.55 26.02 3.41
N SER A 190 0.40 25.69 4.70
CA SER A 190 1.14 26.34 5.79
C SER A 190 2.65 26.09 5.70
N ALA A 191 3.12 25.26 4.75
CA ALA A 191 4.53 25.13 4.42
C ALA A 191 5.16 26.46 3.93
N SER A 192 4.34 27.42 3.47
CA SER A 192 4.84 28.75 3.10
C SER A 192 5.09 29.69 4.28
N TYR A 193 4.65 29.39 5.52
CA TYR A 193 4.76 30.36 6.62
C TYR A 193 6.02 30.19 7.50
N LEU A 194 6.77 29.09 7.38
CA LEU A 194 7.93 28.82 8.23
C LEU A 194 9.30 29.04 7.57
N ARG A 195 9.37 29.41 6.27
CA ARG A 195 10.66 29.75 5.62
C ARG A 195 11.02 31.25 5.66
N GLU A 196 10.15 32.12 6.15
CA GLU A 196 10.40 33.58 6.13
C GLU A 196 10.72 34.26 7.48
N ILE A 197 10.87 33.51 8.58
CA ILE A 197 11.44 34.08 9.81
C ILE A 197 12.97 33.86 9.81
N ARG A 198 13.68 34.47 8.85
CA ARG A 198 15.09 34.80 9.06
C ARG A 198 15.12 36.09 9.88
N PRO A 199 15.61 36.08 11.14
CA PRO A 199 15.85 37.33 11.84
C PRO A 199 16.90 38.12 11.05
N ARG A 200 16.53 39.32 10.59
CA ARG A 200 17.49 40.32 10.14
C ARG A 200 18.39 40.62 11.34
N LEU A 201 19.56 40.00 11.39
CA LEU A 201 20.64 40.45 12.25
C LEU A 201 20.97 41.88 11.80
N ALA A 202 20.53 42.85 12.59
CA ALA A 202 20.92 44.23 12.46
C ALA A 202 22.41 44.31 12.76
N SER A 203 23.24 44.35 11.71
CA SER A 203 24.62 44.80 11.80
C SER A 203 24.60 46.28 12.16
N SER A 204 24.71 46.55 13.46
CA SER A 204 24.98 47.88 13.97
C SER A 204 26.50 48.05 14.06
N SER A 205 26.99 48.98 13.24
CA SER A 205 28.17 49.85 13.35
C SER A 205 29.26 49.51 14.37
#